data_AF-A0A9W9DHA7-F1
#
_entry.id   AF-A0A9W9DHA7-F1
#
_cell.length_a   1.000
_cell.length_b   1.000
_cell.length_c   1.000
_cell.angle_alpha   90.00
_cell.angle_beta   90.00
_cell.angle_gamma   90.00
#
_symmetry.space_group_name_H-M   'P 1'
#
loop_
_entity.id
_entity.type
_entity.pdbx_description
1 polymer ?
#
loop_
_entity_poly.entity_id
_entity_poly.type
_entity_poly.pdbx_seq_one_letter_code
_entity_poly.pdbx_strand_id
1 'polypeptide(L)'
;MFDPFNIFFKGSRYWLIKSIVKLLTSGTRRVEFADFWMGDQFCSLVVTLSDLYLFACAYAVGFDKWRKCGSTAKTWPAVFILAMLPFLIRVVQSIKRYVDSRLNTHLINGGKYLCGIIYYLSYYIWRHQGSLRNTSFAFWCLFGTLYSVYASAWDFWMDWSLLQPHVKYPLLRAELLYTDHIPLYYFAIISNILIRFIWVIYIPSSSASNMYLRFFIAGFLEMLRRWQWNFIRLENEHLGNMDQYRVTREVPLPYSFDDNHHHIGDSDDD
;
A
#
# COMPACT_ATOMS: atom_id res chain seq x y z
N MET A 1 0.76 10.87 -18.10
CA MET A 1 1.80 9.80 -18.06
C MET A 1 2.42 9.58 -19.43
N PHE A 2 1.60 9.44 -20.49
CA PHE A 2 2.07 9.10 -21.85
C PHE A 2 2.36 10.29 -22.78
N ASP A 3 2.29 11.52 -22.27
CA ASP A 3 2.58 12.70 -23.07
C ASP A 3 4.12 12.85 -23.23
N PRO A 4 4.65 12.72 -24.46
CA PRO A 4 6.09 12.77 -24.74
C PRO A 4 6.67 14.19 -24.69
N PHE A 5 5.82 15.22 -24.72
CA PHE A 5 6.26 16.62 -24.74
C PHE A 5 6.84 17.04 -23.40
N ASN A 6 7.75 18.03 -23.40
CA ASN A 6 8.38 18.55 -22.18
C ASN A 6 7.47 19.52 -21.40
N ILE A 7 6.21 19.13 -21.23
CA ILE A 7 5.16 19.90 -20.55
C ILE A 7 4.72 19.07 -19.34
N PHE A 8 4.25 19.71 -18.26
CA PHE A 8 3.74 19.05 -17.04
C PHE A 8 4.73 18.06 -16.37
N PHE A 9 5.90 18.55 -15.94
CA PHE A 9 6.87 17.82 -15.12
C PHE A 9 7.33 16.47 -15.70
N LYS A 10 7.97 16.51 -16.88
CA LYS A 10 8.49 15.32 -17.59
C LYS A 10 9.29 14.36 -16.71
N GLY A 11 10.17 14.89 -15.85
CA GLY A 11 10.99 14.09 -14.93
C GLY A 11 10.16 13.19 -14.01
N SER A 12 9.13 13.75 -13.35
CA SER A 12 8.25 13.02 -12.44
C SER A 12 7.43 11.95 -13.18
N ARG A 13 7.02 12.21 -14.43
CA ARG A 13 6.30 11.22 -15.26
C ARG A 13 7.19 10.04 -15.63
N TYR A 14 8.43 10.30 -16.03
CA TYR A 14 9.39 9.23 -16.33
C TYR A 14 9.75 8.42 -15.09
N TRP A 15 9.91 9.09 -13.94
CA TRP A 15 10.07 8.43 -12.65
C TRP A 15 8.88 7.52 -12.35
N LEU A 16 7.64 7.99 -12.52
CA LEU A 16 6.43 7.19 -12.32
C LEU A 16 6.39 5.95 -13.23
N ILE A 17 6.71 6.10 -14.52
CA ILE A 17 6.80 4.98 -15.47
C ILE A 17 7.85 3.96 -14.99
N LYS A 18 9.05 4.44 -14.66
CA LYS A 18 10.14 3.59 -14.17
C LYS A 18 9.74 2.86 -12.89
N SER A 19 9.07 3.54 -11.96
CA SER A 19 8.55 2.95 -10.71
C SER A 19 7.50 1.88 -10.97
N ILE A 20 6.57 2.11 -11.91
CA ILE A 20 5.57 1.10 -12.30
C ILE A 20 6.25 -0.12 -12.93
N VAL A 21 7.21 0.08 -13.84
CA VAL A 21 7.96 -1.03 -14.44
C VAL A 21 8.74 -1.81 -13.39
N LYS A 22 9.41 -1.12 -12.44
CA LYS A 22 10.07 -1.76 -11.30
C LYS A 22 9.08 -2.56 -10.45
N LEU A 23 7.88 -2.02 -10.24
CA LEU A 23 6.83 -2.70 -9.46
C LEU A 23 6.38 -4.01 -10.12
N LEU A 24 6.13 -3.97 -11.43
CA LEU A 24 5.74 -5.14 -12.22
C LEU A 24 6.88 -6.17 -12.34
N THR A 25 8.14 -5.76 -12.15
CA THR A 25 9.34 -6.62 -12.21
C THR A 25 9.94 -6.90 -10.83
N SER A 26 9.16 -6.72 -9.76
CA SER A 26 9.65 -6.63 -8.39
C SER A 26 10.39 -7.87 -7.83
N GLY A 27 10.21 -9.05 -8.43
CA GLY A 27 10.96 -10.26 -8.06
C GLY A 27 12.40 -10.32 -8.59
N THR A 28 12.77 -9.43 -9.51
CA THR A 28 14.06 -9.51 -10.23
C THR A 28 15.16 -8.63 -9.64
N ARG A 29 14.80 -7.65 -8.81
CA ARG A 29 15.71 -6.60 -8.33
C ARG A 29 15.63 -6.46 -6.82
N ARG A 30 16.63 -5.79 -6.24
CA ARG A 30 16.57 -5.36 -4.83
C ARG A 30 15.44 -4.34 -4.68
N VAL A 31 14.62 -4.50 -3.66
CA VAL A 31 13.46 -3.64 -3.40
C VAL A 31 13.89 -2.47 -2.51
N GLU A 32 13.81 -1.25 -3.04
CA GLU A 32 14.10 -0.01 -2.32
C GLU A 32 12.85 0.51 -1.58
N PHE A 33 13.03 1.51 -0.71
CA PHE A 33 11.91 2.16 -0.02
C PHE A 33 10.88 2.72 -1.02
N ALA A 34 11.33 3.38 -2.09
CA ALA A 34 10.45 3.94 -3.12
C ALA A 34 9.58 2.86 -3.79
N ASP A 35 10.14 1.69 -4.09
CA ASP A 35 9.41 0.57 -4.71
C ASP A 35 8.38 -0.02 -3.73
N PHE A 36 8.73 -0.08 -2.45
CA PHE A 36 7.81 -0.50 -1.40
C PHE A 36 6.66 0.49 -1.21
N TRP A 37 6.99 1.77 -1.11
CA TRP A 37 6.05 2.88 -0.93
C TRP A 37 5.07 2.98 -2.10
N MET A 38 5.58 2.89 -3.34
CA MET A 38 4.77 2.86 -4.56
C MET A 38 3.86 1.64 -4.62
N GLY A 39 4.34 0.48 -4.16
CA GLY A 39 3.54 -0.74 -4.09
C GLY A 39 2.31 -0.58 -3.19
N ASP A 40 2.48 0.09 -2.06
CA ASP A 40 1.36 0.39 -1.17
C ASP A 40 0.35 1.35 -1.81
N GLN A 41 0.79 2.34 -2.60
CA GLN A 41 -0.13 3.18 -3.38
C GLN A 41 -0.94 2.34 -4.39
N PHE A 42 -0.28 1.39 -5.05
CA PHE A 42 -0.91 0.50 -6.01
C PHE A 42 -2.03 -0.34 -5.39
N CYS A 43 -1.89 -0.74 -4.12
CA CYS A 43 -2.95 -1.47 -3.40
C CYS A 43 -4.23 -0.65 -3.19
N SER A 44 -4.19 0.68 -3.30
CA SER A 44 -5.41 1.52 -3.30
C SER A 44 -6.10 1.58 -4.66
N LEU A 45 -5.45 1.12 -5.73
CA LEU A 45 -5.98 1.13 -7.10
C LEU A 45 -6.75 -0.13 -7.48
N VAL A 46 -7.07 -1.00 -6.51
CA VAL A 46 -7.77 -2.28 -6.74
C VAL A 46 -9.06 -2.08 -7.53
N VAL A 47 -9.86 -1.08 -7.17
CA VAL A 47 -11.11 -0.76 -7.86
C VAL A 47 -10.81 -0.29 -9.28
N THR A 48 -9.90 0.68 -9.45
CA THR A 48 -9.50 1.22 -10.76
C THR A 48 -8.99 0.14 -11.70
N LEU A 49 -8.17 -0.79 -11.21
CA LEU A 49 -7.64 -1.91 -12.00
C LEU A 49 -8.74 -2.91 -12.37
N SER A 50 -9.70 -3.16 -11.47
CA SER A 50 -10.86 -4.00 -11.77
C SER A 50 -11.76 -3.36 -12.85
N ASP A 51 -11.88 -2.03 -12.86
CA ASP A 51 -12.68 -1.29 -13.82
C ASP A 51 -12.09 -1.27 -15.23
N LEU A 52 -10.79 -1.54 -15.40
CA LEU A 52 -10.19 -1.73 -16.72
C LEU A 52 -10.86 -2.88 -17.48
N TYR A 53 -11.17 -3.98 -16.80
CA TYR A 53 -11.92 -5.08 -17.39
C TYR A 53 -13.36 -4.67 -17.68
N LEU A 54 -14.00 -3.95 -16.74
CA LEU A 54 -15.37 -3.48 -16.91
C LEU A 54 -15.50 -2.62 -18.17
N PHE A 55 -14.57 -1.70 -18.39
CA PHE A 55 -14.53 -0.83 -19.56
C PHE A 55 -14.34 -1.63 -20.86
N ALA A 56 -13.36 -2.54 -20.90
CA ALA A 56 -13.13 -3.38 -22.07
C ALA A 56 -14.34 -4.27 -22.41
N CYS A 57 -14.98 -4.86 -21.39
CA CYS A 57 -16.18 -5.66 -21.56
C CYS A 57 -17.38 -4.83 -22.01
N ALA A 58 -17.60 -3.64 -21.43
CA ALA A 58 -18.66 -2.74 -21.84
C ALA A 58 -18.48 -2.26 -23.29
N TYR A 59 -17.24 -1.99 -23.71
CA TYR A 59 -16.93 -1.68 -25.10
C TYR A 59 -17.27 -2.83 -26.06
N ALA A 60 -16.95 -4.08 -25.68
CA ALA A 60 -17.21 -5.26 -26.51
C ALA A 60 -18.69 -5.64 -26.60
N VAL A 61 -19.45 -5.51 -25.51
CA VAL A 61 -20.87 -5.92 -25.41
C VAL A 61 -21.84 -4.76 -25.74
N GLY A 62 -21.30 -3.54 -25.84
CA GLY A 62 -22.04 -2.29 -25.97
C GLY A 62 -22.34 -1.64 -24.62
N PHE A 63 -22.16 -0.31 -24.54
CA PHE A 63 -22.27 0.44 -23.30
C PHE A 63 -23.65 0.34 -22.63
N ASP A 64 -24.73 0.08 -23.37
CA ASP A 64 -26.07 -0.11 -22.79
C ASP A 64 -26.19 -1.40 -21.96
N LYS A 65 -25.34 -2.39 -22.23
CA LYS A 65 -25.35 -3.73 -21.60
C LYS A 65 -24.22 -3.91 -20.59
N TRP A 66 -23.56 -2.83 -20.18
CA TRP A 66 -22.41 -2.84 -19.26
C TRP A 66 -22.67 -3.58 -17.95
N ARG A 67 -23.93 -3.65 -17.48
CA ARG A 67 -24.31 -4.41 -16.27
C ARG A 67 -24.11 -5.92 -16.37
N LYS A 68 -23.88 -6.45 -17.58
CA LYS A 68 -23.49 -7.86 -17.80
C LYS A 68 -21.99 -8.09 -17.54
N CYS A 69 -21.23 -7.03 -17.33
CA CYS A 69 -19.82 -7.02 -17.02
C CYS A 69 -19.62 -6.69 -15.53
N GLY A 70 -18.64 -7.31 -14.87
CA GLY A 70 -18.31 -7.04 -13.47
C GLY A 70 -18.34 -8.28 -12.58
N SER A 71 -18.44 -8.04 -11.27
CA SER A 71 -18.27 -9.08 -10.23
C SER A 71 -19.41 -10.10 -10.15
N THR A 72 -20.58 -9.81 -10.72
CA THR A 72 -21.71 -10.73 -10.81
C THR A 72 -21.71 -11.55 -12.10
N ALA A 73 -20.90 -11.17 -13.09
CA ALA A 73 -20.84 -11.84 -14.39
C ALA A 73 -20.09 -13.17 -14.31
N LYS A 74 -20.25 -14.04 -15.32
CA LYS A 74 -19.41 -15.26 -15.47
C LYS A 74 -17.91 -14.94 -15.60
N THR A 75 -17.59 -13.71 -16.00
CA THR A 75 -16.23 -13.22 -16.21
C THR A 75 -15.60 -12.61 -14.96
N TRP A 76 -16.23 -12.73 -13.79
CA TRP A 76 -15.69 -12.25 -12.51
C TRP A 76 -14.24 -12.71 -12.21
N PRO A 77 -13.73 -13.89 -12.63
CA PRO A 77 -12.34 -14.26 -12.35
C PRO A 77 -11.34 -13.32 -13.02
N ALA A 78 -11.64 -12.82 -14.22
CA ALA A 78 -10.77 -11.85 -14.90
C ALA A 78 -10.73 -10.50 -14.16
N VAL A 79 -11.89 -10.04 -13.68
CA VAL A 79 -12.00 -8.85 -12.83
C VAL A 79 -11.18 -9.01 -11.55
N PHE A 80 -11.29 -10.18 -10.90
CA PHE A 80 -10.55 -10.52 -9.69
C PHE A 80 -9.03 -10.52 -9.93
N ILE A 81 -8.54 -11.11 -11.01
CA ILE A 81 -7.10 -11.16 -11.31
C ILE A 81 -6.52 -9.75 -11.45
N LEU A 82 -7.20 -8.85 -12.18
CA LEU A 82 -6.75 -7.46 -12.29
C LEU A 82 -6.82 -6.72 -10.96
N ALA A 83 -7.90 -6.91 -10.20
CA ALA A 83 -8.08 -6.31 -8.88
C ALA A 83 -6.94 -6.71 -7.93
N MET A 84 -6.50 -7.98 -7.95
CA MET A 84 -5.50 -8.52 -7.02
C MET A 84 -4.06 -8.33 -7.46
N LEU A 85 -3.82 -7.84 -8.68
CA LEU A 85 -2.47 -7.59 -9.19
C LEU A 85 -1.58 -6.80 -8.21
N PRO A 86 -2.03 -5.71 -7.56
CA PRO A 86 -1.22 -5.01 -6.56
C PRO A 86 -0.81 -5.89 -5.39
N PHE A 87 -1.75 -6.68 -4.83
CA PHE A 87 -1.49 -7.54 -3.69
C PHE A 87 -0.48 -8.65 -4.04
N LEU A 88 -0.64 -9.27 -5.21
CA LEU A 88 0.31 -10.30 -5.70
C LEU A 88 1.72 -9.73 -5.81
N ILE A 89 1.85 -8.53 -6.39
CA ILE A 89 3.13 -7.83 -6.48
C ILE A 89 3.73 -7.59 -5.10
N ARG A 90 2.92 -7.19 -4.10
CA ARG A 90 3.40 -6.99 -2.72
C ARG A 90 3.83 -8.28 -2.03
N VAL A 91 3.17 -9.39 -2.30
CA VAL A 91 3.60 -10.72 -1.82
C VAL A 91 4.95 -11.08 -2.41
N VAL A 92 5.12 -10.93 -3.74
CA VAL A 92 6.40 -11.19 -4.42
C VAL A 92 7.51 -10.27 -3.89
N GLN A 93 7.24 -8.97 -3.72
CA GLN A 93 8.18 -8.02 -3.11
C GLN A 93 8.59 -8.43 -1.70
N SER A 94 7.62 -8.84 -0.87
CA SER A 94 7.86 -9.27 0.50
C SER A 94 8.73 -10.53 0.57
N ILE A 95 8.48 -11.51 -0.31
CA ILE A 95 9.31 -12.72 -0.42
C ILE A 95 10.72 -12.36 -0.89
N LYS A 96 10.86 -11.51 -1.92
CA LYS A 96 12.17 -11.07 -2.41
C LYS A 96 12.98 -10.38 -1.33
N ARG A 97 12.36 -9.46 -0.56
CA ARG A 97 13.02 -8.80 0.57
C ARG A 97 13.45 -9.78 1.65
N TYR A 98 12.63 -10.80 1.94
CA TYR A 98 13.02 -11.86 2.87
C TYR A 98 14.23 -12.65 2.38
N VAL A 99 14.27 -13.01 1.09
CA VAL A 99 15.43 -13.71 0.51
C VAL A 99 16.70 -12.88 0.65
N ASP A 100 16.61 -11.56 0.44
CA ASP A 100 17.75 -10.65 0.50
C ASP A 100 18.24 -10.35 1.93
N SER A 101 17.34 -10.13 2.89
CA SER A 101 17.70 -9.67 4.24
C SER A 101 17.58 -10.74 5.33
N ARG A 102 16.86 -11.84 5.06
CA ARG A 102 16.48 -12.90 6.02
C ARG A 102 15.66 -12.42 7.22
N LEU A 103 15.09 -11.21 7.17
CA LEU A 103 14.22 -10.67 8.22
C LEU A 103 12.79 -11.17 8.08
N ASN A 104 12.31 -11.93 9.07
CA ASN A 104 10.95 -12.49 9.11
C ASN A 104 9.85 -11.42 8.99
N THR A 105 10.12 -10.19 9.40
CA THR A 105 9.22 -9.04 9.26
C THR A 105 8.72 -8.86 7.83
N HIS A 106 9.53 -9.20 6.82
CA HIS A 106 9.10 -9.15 5.42
C HIS A 106 8.09 -10.24 5.08
N LEU A 107 8.22 -11.46 5.60
CA LEU A 107 7.21 -12.51 5.41
C LEU A 107 5.90 -12.20 6.13
N ILE A 108 5.97 -11.60 7.32
CA ILE A 108 4.79 -11.10 8.04
C ILE A 108 4.09 -10.03 7.18
N ASN A 109 4.84 -9.12 6.55
CA ASN A 109 4.25 -8.17 5.60
C ASN A 109 3.60 -8.89 4.40
N GLY A 110 4.24 -9.94 3.87
CA GLY A 110 3.68 -10.77 2.80
C GLY A 110 2.36 -11.44 3.21
N GLY A 111 2.29 -11.96 4.44
CA GLY A 111 1.10 -12.55 5.03
C GLY A 111 -0.08 -11.58 5.07
N LYS A 112 0.17 -10.31 5.43
CA LYS A 112 -0.85 -9.24 5.38
C LYS A 112 -1.48 -9.11 3.99
N TYR A 113 -0.68 -9.05 2.93
CA TYR A 113 -1.21 -8.96 1.56
C TYR A 113 -1.88 -10.24 1.09
N LEU A 114 -1.40 -11.41 1.53
CA LEU A 114 -2.04 -12.69 1.25
C LEU A 114 -3.44 -12.76 1.89
N CYS A 115 -3.60 -12.30 3.14
CA CYS A 115 -4.91 -12.16 3.77
C CYS A 115 -5.83 -11.23 2.96
N GLY A 116 -5.30 -10.16 2.39
CA GLY A 116 -6.03 -9.29 1.47
C GLY A 116 -6.55 -10.03 0.24
N ILE A 117 -5.72 -10.86 -0.39
CA ILE A 117 -6.12 -11.69 -1.55
C ILE A 117 -7.27 -12.63 -1.18
N ILE A 118 -7.17 -13.30 -0.04
CA ILE A 118 -8.21 -14.25 0.45
C ILE A 118 -9.52 -13.51 0.76
N TYR A 119 -9.44 -12.32 1.37
CA TYR A 119 -10.59 -11.46 1.63
C TYR A 119 -11.32 -11.10 0.34
N TYR A 120 -10.61 -10.59 -0.67
CA TYR A 120 -11.23 -10.22 -1.94
C TYR A 120 -11.74 -11.44 -2.70
N LEU A 121 -11.03 -12.57 -2.68
CA LEU A 121 -11.52 -13.81 -3.30
C LEU A 121 -12.87 -14.21 -2.69
N SER A 122 -12.97 -14.17 -1.36
CA SER A 122 -14.20 -14.46 -0.63
C SER A 122 -15.32 -13.48 -0.98
N TYR A 123 -14.99 -12.18 -1.14
CA TYR A 123 -15.93 -11.16 -1.62
C TYR A 123 -16.50 -11.50 -3.00
N TYR A 124 -15.63 -11.78 -3.98
CA TYR A 124 -16.07 -12.06 -5.35
C TYR A 124 -16.91 -13.34 -5.43
N ILE A 125 -16.53 -14.40 -4.72
CA ILE A 125 -17.31 -15.65 -4.63
C ILE A 125 -18.71 -15.35 -4.08
N TRP A 126 -18.80 -14.61 -2.97
CA TRP A 126 -20.08 -14.24 -2.37
C TRP A 126 -20.95 -13.41 -3.33
N ARG A 127 -20.35 -12.39 -3.97
CA ARG A 127 -21.07 -11.53 -4.92
C ARG A 127 -21.57 -12.28 -6.15
N HIS A 128 -20.81 -13.25 -6.64
CA HIS A 128 -21.20 -14.07 -7.78
C HIS A 128 -22.34 -15.04 -7.44
N GLN A 129 -22.34 -15.62 -6.23
CA GLN A 129 -23.41 -16.53 -5.79
C GLN A 129 -24.75 -15.82 -5.56
N GLY A 130 -24.76 -14.50 -5.35
CA GLY A 130 -25.97 -13.69 -5.30
C GLY A 130 -26.87 -13.88 -4.08
N SER A 131 -26.57 -14.82 -3.19
CA SER A 131 -27.31 -15.04 -1.95
C SER A 131 -26.86 -14.09 -0.84
N LEU A 132 -27.83 -13.44 -0.18
CA LEU A 132 -27.59 -12.40 0.82
C LEU A 132 -26.90 -12.92 2.09
N ARG A 133 -27.18 -14.16 2.51
CA ARG A 133 -26.70 -14.75 3.76
C ARG A 133 -26.44 -16.24 3.61
N ASN A 134 -25.31 -16.58 3.01
CA ASN A 134 -24.86 -17.95 2.83
C ASN A 134 -23.48 -18.18 3.48
N THR A 135 -22.92 -19.38 3.38
CA THR A 135 -21.59 -19.68 3.93
C THR A 135 -20.50 -18.78 3.35
N SER A 136 -20.58 -18.41 2.07
CA SER A 136 -19.61 -17.49 1.45
C SER A 136 -19.65 -16.08 2.03
N PHE A 137 -20.83 -15.60 2.46
CA PHE A 137 -20.97 -14.34 3.20
C PHE A 137 -20.24 -14.41 4.54
N ALA A 138 -20.40 -15.52 5.28
CA ALA A 138 -19.71 -15.70 6.56
C ALA A 138 -18.18 -15.74 6.40
N PHE A 139 -17.68 -16.44 5.36
CA PHE A 139 -16.26 -16.43 5.02
C PHE A 139 -15.76 -15.03 4.66
N TRP A 140 -16.51 -14.28 3.84
CA TRP A 140 -16.15 -12.91 3.49
C TRP A 140 -16.05 -12.01 4.74
N CYS A 141 -17.03 -12.07 5.65
CA CYS A 141 -17.00 -11.32 6.90
C CYS A 141 -15.84 -11.72 7.81
N LEU A 142 -15.53 -13.03 7.91
CA LEU A 142 -14.41 -13.55 8.69
C LEU A 142 -13.09 -13.03 8.14
N PHE A 143 -12.81 -13.26 6.85
CA PHE A 143 -11.56 -12.83 6.23
C PHE A 143 -11.46 -11.31 6.12
N GLY A 144 -12.57 -10.60 5.95
CA GLY A 144 -12.64 -9.14 6.02
C GLY A 144 -12.22 -8.63 7.39
N THR A 145 -12.75 -9.22 8.46
CA THR A 145 -12.36 -8.87 9.83
C THR A 145 -10.88 -9.17 10.09
N LEU A 146 -10.41 -10.36 9.74
CA LEU A 146 -9.00 -10.76 9.92
C LEU A 146 -8.06 -9.82 9.17
N TYR A 147 -8.36 -9.50 7.90
CA TYR A 147 -7.54 -8.60 7.10
C TYR A 147 -7.57 -7.17 7.63
N SER A 148 -8.75 -6.64 7.99
CA SER A 148 -8.88 -5.30 8.58
C SER A 148 -8.08 -5.16 9.88
N VAL A 149 -8.16 -6.16 10.78
CA VAL A 149 -7.39 -6.15 12.04
C VAL A 149 -5.90 -6.24 11.78
N TYR A 150 -5.46 -7.20 10.94
CA TYR A 150 -4.05 -7.37 10.64
C TYR A 150 -3.46 -6.12 9.97
N ALA A 151 -4.13 -5.58 8.95
CA ALA A 151 -3.64 -4.40 8.26
C ALA A 151 -3.64 -3.16 9.17
N SER A 152 -4.62 -3.00 10.06
CA SER A 152 -4.63 -1.91 11.06
C SER A 152 -3.49 -2.03 12.06
N ALA A 153 -3.25 -3.24 12.58
CA ALA A 153 -2.14 -3.51 13.49
C ALA A 153 -0.78 -3.23 12.81
N TRP A 154 -0.65 -3.61 11.54
CA TRP A 154 0.54 -3.30 10.74
C TRP A 154 0.74 -1.80 10.57
N ASP A 155 -0.32 -1.05 10.24
CA ASP A 155 -0.23 0.40 10.07
C ASP A 155 0.31 1.06 11.34
N PHE A 156 -0.21 0.68 12.51
CA PHE A 156 0.15 1.31 13.77
C PHE A 156 1.53 0.90 14.27
N TRP A 157 1.88 -0.39 14.24
CA TRP A 157 3.15 -0.86 14.80
C TRP A 157 4.33 -0.73 13.84
N MET A 158 4.12 -1.00 12.55
CA MET A 158 5.21 -1.08 11.58
C MET A 158 5.31 0.16 10.71
N ASP A 159 4.18 0.64 10.17
CA ASP A 159 4.23 1.73 9.21
C ASP A 159 4.38 3.09 9.91
N TRP A 160 3.66 3.31 11.01
CA TRP A 160 3.65 4.57 11.74
C TRP A 160 4.47 4.55 13.05
N SER A 161 4.81 3.37 13.56
CA SER A 161 5.53 3.16 14.84
C SER A 161 4.87 3.86 16.04
N LEU A 162 3.53 3.89 16.06
CA LEU A 162 2.72 4.46 17.13
C LEU A 162 2.43 3.42 18.23
N LEU A 163 1.55 3.78 19.16
CA LEU A 163 1.10 3.00 20.32
C LEU A 163 2.16 2.82 21.42
N GLN A 164 3.03 3.83 21.62
CA GLN A 164 3.97 3.83 22.73
C GLN A 164 3.27 4.41 23.99
N PRO A 165 3.15 3.63 25.09
CA PRO A 165 2.37 4.06 26.25
C PRO A 165 3.07 5.10 27.14
N HIS A 166 4.41 5.15 27.13
CA HIS A 166 5.21 5.97 28.04
C HIS A 166 5.88 7.17 27.36
N VAL A 167 5.10 7.99 26.64
CA VAL A 167 5.61 9.18 25.94
C VAL A 167 4.71 10.40 26.20
N LYS A 168 5.20 11.60 25.87
CA LYS A 168 4.53 12.90 26.11
C LYS A 168 3.05 12.92 25.65
N TYR A 169 2.76 12.29 24.51
CA TYR A 169 1.42 12.13 23.97
C TYR A 169 1.08 10.62 23.91
N PRO A 170 0.26 10.09 24.83
CA PRO A 170 -0.03 8.67 24.91
C PRO A 170 -0.50 8.10 23.56
N LEU A 171 -0.05 6.88 23.24
CA LEU A 171 -0.33 6.19 21.96
C LEU A 171 0.38 6.76 20.73
N LEU A 172 1.13 7.87 20.84
CA LEU A 172 1.99 8.34 19.76
C LEU A 172 3.42 7.80 19.95
N ARG A 173 4.36 8.30 19.15
CA ARG A 173 5.80 8.04 19.32
C ARG A 173 6.48 9.20 20.03
N ALA A 174 7.67 8.96 20.58
CA ALA A 174 8.42 9.96 21.35
C ALA A 174 8.77 11.21 20.52
N GLU A 175 9.27 11.01 19.30
CA GLU A 175 9.67 12.08 18.38
C GLU A 175 8.61 12.29 17.29
N LEU A 176 8.11 13.52 17.17
CA LEU A 176 7.12 13.93 16.18
C LEU A 176 7.62 15.19 15.49
N LEU A 177 7.51 15.23 14.16
CA LEU A 177 7.85 16.40 13.34
C LEU A 177 6.73 17.43 13.35
N TYR A 178 5.47 16.97 13.29
CA TYR A 178 4.29 17.85 13.25
C TYR A 178 3.70 18.11 14.65
N THR A 179 4.49 18.68 15.56
CA THR A 179 4.06 18.92 16.95
C THR A 179 2.92 19.92 17.09
N ASP A 180 2.75 20.83 16.12
CA ASP A 180 1.67 21.83 16.15
C ASP A 180 0.30 21.25 15.78
N HIS A 181 0.26 19.99 15.32
CA HIS A 181 -0.93 19.36 14.76
C HIS A 181 -1.21 17.97 15.38
N ILE A 182 -0.94 17.81 16.68
CA ILE A 182 -1.20 16.55 17.44
C ILE A 182 -2.60 15.96 17.20
N PRO A 183 -3.71 16.75 17.16
CA PRO A 183 -5.04 16.18 16.91
C PRO A 183 -5.15 15.41 15.59
N LEU A 184 -4.35 15.75 14.57
CA LEU A 184 -4.36 15.05 13.28
C LEU A 184 -3.88 13.60 13.39
N TYR A 185 -2.95 13.30 14.30
CA TYR A 185 -2.50 11.92 14.53
C TYR A 185 -3.60 11.07 15.14
N TYR A 186 -4.29 11.58 16.16
CA TYR A 186 -5.41 10.87 16.77
C TYR A 186 -6.58 10.71 15.80
N PHE A 187 -6.86 11.74 14.99
CA PHE A 187 -7.82 11.63 13.89
C PHE A 187 -7.41 10.54 12.90
N ALA A 188 -6.14 10.47 12.49
CA ALA A 188 -5.63 9.44 11.60
C ALA A 188 -5.74 8.04 12.20
N ILE A 189 -5.48 7.86 13.50
CA ILE A 189 -5.67 6.57 14.19
C ILE A 189 -7.14 6.13 14.12
N ILE A 190 -8.07 6.99 14.53
CA ILE A 190 -9.50 6.65 14.60
C ILE A 190 -10.06 6.41 13.18
N SER A 191 -9.79 7.34 12.26
CA SER A 191 -10.27 7.23 10.88
C SER A 191 -9.66 6.03 10.15
N ASN A 192 -8.39 5.68 10.39
CA ASN A 192 -7.80 4.48 9.77
C ASN A 192 -8.54 3.21 10.21
N ILE A 193 -8.88 3.06 11.49
CA ILE A 193 -9.67 1.89 11.95
C ILE A 193 -11.02 1.85 11.25
N LEU A 194 -11.78 2.96 11.28
CA LEU A 194 -13.11 3.01 10.66
C LEU A 194 -13.06 2.68 9.16
N ILE A 195 -12.09 3.26 8.43
CA ILE A 195 -11.93 3.05 6.99
C ILE A 195 -11.41 1.63 6.69
N ARG A 196 -10.60 1.02 7.55
CA ARG A 196 -10.19 -0.39 7.40
C ARG A 196 -11.37 -1.34 7.47
N PHE A 197 -12.46 -0.98 8.16
CA PHE A 197 -13.73 -1.71 8.19
C PHE A 197 -14.77 -1.18 7.19
N ILE A 198 -14.38 -0.35 6.22
CA ILE A 198 -15.32 0.24 5.25
C ILE A 198 -16.10 -0.81 4.46
N TRP A 199 -15.58 -2.03 4.32
CA TRP A 199 -16.26 -3.12 3.61
C TRP A 199 -17.64 -3.46 4.19
N VAL A 200 -17.90 -3.14 5.46
CA VAL A 200 -19.20 -3.31 6.13
C VAL A 200 -20.31 -2.52 5.42
N ILE A 201 -19.99 -1.40 4.76
CA ILE A 201 -21.01 -0.60 4.04
C ILE A 201 -21.66 -1.37 2.90
N TYR A 202 -21.03 -2.44 2.39
CA TYR A 202 -21.56 -3.25 1.30
C TYR A 202 -22.58 -4.31 1.77
N ILE A 203 -22.74 -4.52 3.08
CA ILE A 203 -23.66 -5.52 3.64
C ILE A 203 -25.15 -5.17 3.44
N PRO A 204 -25.63 -3.95 3.74
CA PRO A 204 -27.07 -3.70 3.71
C PRO A 204 -27.61 -3.77 2.28
N SER A 205 -28.66 -4.54 2.04
CA SER A 205 -29.19 -4.81 0.70
C SER A 205 -30.53 -4.12 0.42
N SER A 206 -30.90 -3.08 1.18
CA SER A 206 -32.19 -2.42 0.97
C SER A 206 -32.25 -1.84 -0.45
N SER A 207 -33.42 -1.96 -1.09
CA SER A 207 -33.66 -1.48 -2.47
C SER A 207 -33.42 0.02 -2.65
N ALA A 208 -33.35 0.79 -1.56
CA ALA A 208 -33.01 2.22 -1.56
C ALA A 208 -31.50 2.49 -1.54
N SER A 209 -30.65 1.48 -1.33
CA SER A 209 -29.21 1.68 -1.22
C SER A 209 -28.52 1.66 -2.59
N ASN A 210 -28.06 2.83 -3.01
CA ASN A 210 -27.31 2.98 -4.24
C ASN A 210 -25.89 2.42 -4.07
N MET A 211 -25.61 1.26 -4.68
CA MET A 211 -24.29 0.63 -4.67
C MET A 211 -23.18 1.55 -5.21
N TYR A 212 -23.49 2.40 -6.20
CA TYR A 212 -22.53 3.35 -6.77
C TYR A 212 -22.13 4.43 -5.77
N LEU A 213 -23.08 4.92 -4.95
CA LEU A 213 -22.79 5.86 -3.88
C LEU A 213 -21.82 5.26 -2.86
N ARG A 214 -21.99 3.98 -2.53
CA ARG A 214 -21.07 3.27 -1.61
C ARG A 214 -19.68 3.13 -2.19
N PHE A 215 -19.56 2.78 -3.48
CA PHE A 215 -18.26 2.77 -4.16
C PHE A 215 -17.61 4.15 -4.17
N PHE A 216 -18.37 5.21 -4.43
CA PHE A 216 -17.87 6.58 -4.39
C PHE A 216 -17.36 6.96 -3.00
N ILE A 217 -18.16 6.71 -1.95
CA ILE A 217 -17.78 6.97 -0.55
C ILE A 217 -16.54 6.16 -0.17
N ALA A 218 -16.51 4.86 -0.48
CA ALA A 218 -15.36 4.01 -0.20
C ALA A 218 -14.09 4.48 -0.91
N GLY A 219 -14.20 4.91 -2.17
CA GLY A 219 -13.07 5.45 -2.93
C GLY A 219 -12.52 6.74 -2.32
N PHE A 220 -13.40 7.66 -1.91
CA PHE A 220 -12.99 8.91 -1.25
C PHE A 220 -12.33 8.65 0.12
N LEU A 221 -12.88 7.74 0.91
CA LEU A 221 -12.31 7.37 2.20
C LEU A 221 -10.98 6.62 2.05
N GLU A 222 -10.84 5.75 1.06
CA GLU A 222 -9.56 5.09 0.75
C GLU A 222 -8.48 6.10 0.33
N MET A 223 -8.86 7.14 -0.42
CA MET A 223 -7.96 8.26 -0.76
C MET A 223 -7.52 9.02 0.49
N LEU A 224 -8.46 9.37 1.39
CA LEU A 224 -8.14 10.02 2.66
C LEU A 224 -7.18 9.18 3.50
N ARG A 225 -7.46 7.88 3.65
CA ARG A 225 -6.62 6.94 4.40
C ARG A 225 -5.19 6.89 3.84
N ARG A 226 -5.07 6.84 2.51
CA ARG A 226 -3.76 6.78 1.85
C ARG A 226 -3.00 8.10 1.98
N TRP A 227 -3.70 9.23 1.90
CA TRP A 227 -3.13 10.54 2.16
C TRP A 227 -2.54 10.62 3.58
N GLN A 228 -3.31 10.25 4.61
CA GLN A 228 -2.82 10.17 6.00
C GLN A 228 -1.62 9.23 6.14
N TRP A 229 -1.72 8.03 5.56
CA TRP A 229 -0.66 7.03 5.62
C TRP A 229 0.64 7.55 5.02
N ASN A 230 0.59 8.29 3.90
CA ASN A 230 1.78 8.84 3.26
C ASN A 230 2.53 9.83 4.15
N PHE A 231 1.84 10.76 4.81
CA PHE A 231 2.48 11.73 5.70
C PHE A 231 3.14 11.03 6.90
N ILE A 232 2.38 10.21 7.62
CA ILE A 232 2.87 9.59 8.86
C ILE A 232 3.96 8.55 8.57
N ARG A 233 3.85 7.79 7.46
CA ARG A 233 4.86 6.82 7.03
C ARG A 233 6.16 7.50 6.62
N LEU A 234 6.08 8.56 5.82
CA LEU A 234 7.27 9.28 5.35
C LEU A 234 8.00 9.92 6.53
N GLU A 235 7.26 10.49 7.47
CA GLU A 235 7.82 11.03 8.71
C GLU A 235 8.47 9.94 9.57
N ASN A 236 7.84 8.76 9.72
CA ASN A 236 8.43 7.63 10.44
C ASN A 236 9.74 7.16 9.81
N GLU A 237 9.79 7.05 8.48
CA GLU A 237 11.00 6.68 7.75
C GLU A 237 12.09 7.75 7.89
N HIS A 238 11.72 9.03 7.86
CA HIS A 238 12.65 10.14 8.03
C HIS A 238 13.31 10.11 9.41
N LEU A 239 12.51 9.97 10.48
CA LEU A 239 13.01 9.86 11.85
C LEU A 239 13.88 8.61 12.03
N GLY A 240 13.44 7.46 11.50
CA GLY A 240 14.21 6.22 11.57
C GLY A 240 15.57 6.31 10.87
N ASN A 241 15.65 6.99 9.72
CA ASN A 241 16.93 7.23 9.02
C ASN A 241 17.82 8.20 9.80
N MET A 242 17.27 9.30 10.35
CA MET A 242 18.01 10.24 11.18
C MET A 242 18.61 9.58 12.41
N ASP A 243 17.86 8.69 13.07
CA ASP A 243 18.36 7.93 14.23
C ASP A 243 19.50 6.98 13.85
N GLN A 244 19.43 6.32 12.69
CA GLN A 244 20.54 5.51 12.18
C GLN A 244 21.80 6.35 11.93
N TYR A 245 21.66 7.55 11.34
CA TYR A 245 22.79 8.47 11.13
C TYR A 245 23.36 9.01 12.44
N ARG A 246 22.53 9.19 13.47
CA ARG A 246 22.98 9.61 14.80
C ARG A 246 23.77 8.51 15.52
N VAL A 247 23.48 7.25 15.22
CA VAL A 247 24.17 6.07 15.79
C VAL A 247 25.50 5.79 15.06
N THR A 248 25.62 6.11 13.77
CA THR A 248 26.89 6.04 13.04
C THR A 248 27.74 7.28 13.30
N ARG A 249 28.92 7.13 13.91
CA ARG A 249 29.82 8.25 14.25
C ARG A 249 30.33 9.04 13.05
N GLU A 250 30.22 8.48 11.85
CA GLU A 250 30.60 9.10 10.58
C GLU A 250 29.37 9.21 9.70
N VAL A 251 28.89 10.44 9.51
CA VAL A 251 27.90 10.76 8.49
C VAL A 251 28.65 10.77 7.15
N PRO A 252 28.30 9.92 6.17
CA PRO A 252 28.98 9.93 4.88
C PRO A 252 28.75 11.30 4.24
N LEU A 253 29.85 12.02 3.99
CA LEU A 253 29.80 13.29 3.30
C LEU A 253 29.27 13.06 1.87
N PRO A 254 28.48 13.98 1.31
CA PRO A 254 27.87 13.83 -0.01
C PRO A 254 28.87 13.83 -1.18
N TYR A 255 30.18 13.84 -0.92
CA TYR A 255 31.24 13.79 -1.92
C TYR A 255 32.24 12.70 -1.52
N SER A 256 32.57 11.81 -2.46
CA SER A 256 33.67 10.87 -2.32
C SER A 256 34.99 11.61 -2.53
N PHE A 257 35.90 11.55 -1.58
CA PHE A 257 37.30 11.89 -1.85
C PHE A 257 37.90 10.72 -2.63
N ASP A 258 38.38 10.99 -3.86
CA ASP A 258 39.32 10.10 -4.52
C ASP A 258 40.63 10.18 -3.73
N ASP A 259 40.86 9.23 -2.83
CA ASP A 259 42.13 9.09 -2.10
C ASP A 259 43.25 8.65 -3.05
N ASN A 260 43.79 9.59 -3.82
CA ASN A 260 45.10 9.47 -4.45
C ASN A 260 46.16 10.08 -3.53
N HIS A 261 46.35 9.51 -2.33
CA HIS A 261 47.51 9.79 -1.50
C HIS A 261 48.60 8.74 -1.75
N HIS A 262 49.47 9.02 -2.73
CA HIS A 262 50.81 8.44 -2.78
C HIS A 262 51.62 8.95 -1.57
N HIS A 263 51.70 8.14 -0.51
CA HIS A 263 52.71 8.28 0.54
C HIS A 263 53.73 7.14 0.41
N ILE A 264 54.87 7.45 -0.19
CA ILE A 264 56.15 6.76 -0.03
C ILE A 264 57.14 7.93 0.09
N GLY A 265 57.91 8.17 1.14
CA GLY A 265 58.19 7.50 2.40
C GLY A 265 59.46 8.23 2.87
N ASP A 266 59.38 9.01 3.94
CA ASP A 266 60.56 9.68 4.51
C ASP A 266 61.45 8.61 5.14
N SER A 267 62.64 8.44 4.59
CA SER A 267 63.73 7.66 5.17
C SER A 267 64.64 8.60 5.96
N ASP A 268 64.48 8.60 7.27
CA ASP A 268 65.54 8.95 8.22
C ASP A 268 66.43 7.71 8.39
N ASP A 269 67.74 7.85 8.21
CA ASP A 269 68.79 7.14 8.98
C ASP A 269 70.17 7.73 8.65
N ASP A 270 71.00 7.77 9.70
CA ASP A 270 72.38 8.27 9.82
C ASP A 270 73.41 7.76 8.78
#